data_AF-A0A1F5RJC4-F1
#
_entry.id   AF-A0A1F5RJC4-F1
#
_cell.length_a   1.000
_cell.length_b   1.000
_cell.length_c   1.000
_cell.angle_alpha   90.00
_cell.angle_beta   90.00
_cell.angle_gamma   90.00
#
_symmetry.space_group_name_H-M   'P 1'
#
loop_
_entity.id
_entity.type
_entity.pdbx_description
1 polymer ?
#
loop_
_entity_poly.entity_id
_entity_poly.type
_entity_poly.pdbx_seq_one_letter_code
_entity_poly.pdbx_strand_id
1 'polypeptide(L)'
;GGPALAEAFERASAKLIRRHPHVYGEARVADGDAAYRQWQEIKQSEQGAADASLLGREPKGLPALVAAYRVQEKAGAVGFDWPTVAGPLAKVREEIGEIEEAVSGDTTPPVAREVGDLLFAVVNLARHLGVDPERELRAASHRFRGRFHHIERRLAERGSTPAQSTLEEMDALWEEAKAAVLPPTSLPEKP
;
A
#
# COMPACT_ATOMS: atom_id res chain seq x y z
N GLY A 1 30.09 3.31 19.79
CA GLY A 1 30.87 3.31 18.54
C GLY A 1 30.15 2.43 17.55
N GLY A 2 29.57 3.02 16.51
CA GLY A 2 29.01 2.24 15.41
C GLY A 2 30.13 1.62 14.59
N PRO A 3 29.84 0.57 13.81
CA PRO A 3 30.82 0.02 12.89
C PRO A 3 31.27 1.09 11.90
N ALA A 4 32.52 0.98 11.43
CA ALA A 4 33.03 1.85 10.39
C ALA A 4 32.12 1.77 9.16
N LEU A 5 31.92 2.88 8.46
CA LEU A 5 31.04 2.97 7.30
C LEU A 5 31.33 1.87 6.26
N ALA A 6 32.62 1.54 6.05
CA ALA A 6 33.05 0.45 5.18
C ALA A 6 32.50 -0.92 5.59
N GLU A 7 32.55 -1.24 6.89
CA GLU A 7 32.04 -2.49 7.44
C GLU A 7 30.50 -2.58 7.33
N ALA A 8 29.80 -1.44 7.40
CA ALA A 8 28.37 -1.39 7.14
C ALA A 8 28.05 -1.71 5.67
N PHE A 9 28.81 -1.14 4.73
CA PHE A 9 28.68 -1.43 3.29
C PHE A 9 29.00 -2.88 2.97
N GLU A 10 30.10 -3.42 3.48
CA GLU A 10 30.49 -4.81 3.25
C GLU A 10 29.42 -5.79 3.72
N ARG A 11 28.88 -5.59 4.94
CA ARG A 11 27.76 -6.41 5.43
C ARG A 11 26.50 -6.28 4.59
N ALA A 12 26.17 -5.07 4.13
CA ALA A 12 25.01 -4.85 3.27
C ALA A 12 25.19 -5.57 1.93
N SER A 13 26.35 -5.43 1.28
CA SER A 13 26.69 -6.08 0.01
C SER A 13 26.68 -7.59 0.13
N ALA A 14 27.34 -8.16 1.14
CA ALA A 14 27.37 -9.60 1.38
C ALA A 14 25.96 -10.17 1.60
N LYS A 15 25.11 -9.44 2.33
CA LYS A 15 23.70 -9.81 2.55
C LYS A 15 22.87 -9.74 1.27
N LEU A 16 23.11 -8.74 0.42
CA LEU A 16 22.45 -8.58 -0.88
C LEU A 16 22.80 -9.75 -1.81
N ILE A 17 24.07 -10.09 -1.92
CA ILE A 17 24.57 -11.21 -2.75
C ILE A 17 23.97 -12.53 -2.25
N ARG A 18 24.08 -12.81 -0.94
CA ARG A 18 23.61 -14.07 -0.36
C ARG A 18 22.10 -14.30 -0.53
N ARG A 19 21.29 -13.24 -0.46
CA ARG A 19 19.83 -13.34 -0.55
C ARG A 19 19.28 -13.34 -1.98
N HIS A 20 20.11 -13.06 -2.98
CA HIS A 20 19.68 -13.09 -4.39
C HIS A 20 20.59 -14.01 -5.21
N PRO A 21 20.62 -15.32 -4.91
CA PRO A 21 21.42 -16.27 -5.67
C PRO A 21 20.92 -16.43 -7.12
N HIS A 22 19.70 -16.00 -7.42
CA HIS A 22 19.16 -15.91 -8.79
C HIS A 22 19.63 -14.67 -9.57
N VAL A 23 20.21 -13.67 -8.90
CA VAL A 23 20.80 -12.47 -9.54
C VAL A 23 22.32 -12.55 -9.57
N TYR A 24 22.94 -12.95 -8.45
CA TYR A 24 24.39 -12.92 -8.26
C TYR A 24 25.05 -14.30 -8.20
N GLY A 25 24.28 -15.37 -8.33
CA GLY A 25 24.75 -16.76 -8.27
C GLY A 25 24.23 -17.59 -9.45
N GLU A 26 24.14 -18.91 -9.24
CA GLU A 26 23.73 -19.85 -10.29
C GLU A 26 22.28 -20.33 -10.18
N ALA A 27 21.55 -19.93 -9.13
CA ALA A 27 20.18 -20.39 -8.92
C ALA A 27 19.28 -19.89 -10.06
N ARG A 28 18.38 -20.75 -10.55
CA ARG A 28 17.37 -20.38 -11.55
C ARG A 28 15.99 -20.46 -10.93
N VAL A 29 15.20 -19.41 -11.11
CA VAL A 29 13.82 -19.29 -10.66
C VAL A 29 12.93 -19.06 -11.87
N ALA A 30 11.71 -19.60 -11.84
CA ALA A 30 10.81 -19.58 -13.00
C ALA A 30 10.26 -18.18 -13.30
N ASP A 31 10.01 -17.40 -12.26
CA ASP A 31 9.38 -16.08 -12.31
C ASP A 31 9.74 -15.25 -11.06
N GLY A 32 9.19 -14.04 -10.99
CA GLY A 32 9.39 -13.13 -9.85
C GLY A 32 8.84 -13.68 -8.53
N ASP A 33 7.76 -14.45 -8.55
CA ASP A 33 7.16 -15.04 -7.35
C ASP A 33 8.04 -16.17 -6.79
N ALA A 34 8.64 -16.98 -7.66
CA ALA A 34 9.65 -17.96 -7.30
C ALA A 34 10.92 -17.29 -6.74
N ALA A 35 11.35 -16.17 -7.34
CA ALA A 35 12.47 -15.37 -6.82
C ALA A 35 12.20 -14.84 -5.41
N TYR A 36 10.98 -14.34 -5.18
CA TYR A 36 10.54 -13.80 -3.89
C TYR A 36 10.44 -14.89 -2.82
N ARG A 37 9.88 -16.06 -3.13
CA ARG A 37 9.81 -17.21 -2.20
C ARG A 37 11.21 -17.66 -1.77
N GLN A 38 12.13 -17.83 -2.72
CA GLN A 38 13.52 -18.17 -2.41
C GLN A 38 14.18 -17.11 -1.50
N TRP A 39 13.94 -15.83 -1.76
CA TRP A 39 14.45 -14.74 -0.91
C TRP A 39 13.93 -14.82 0.53
N GLN A 40 12.65 -15.16 0.72
CA GLN A 40 12.04 -15.34 2.04
C GLN A 40 12.60 -16.56 2.77
N GLU A 41 12.80 -17.68 2.09
CA GLU A 41 13.41 -18.88 2.66
C GLU A 41 14.84 -18.61 3.17
N ILE A 42 15.66 -17.92 2.37
CA ILE A 42 17.01 -17.50 2.78
C ILE A 42 16.94 -16.51 3.96
N LYS A 43 16.00 -15.56 3.94
CA LYS A 43 15.78 -14.66 5.07
C LYS A 43 15.43 -15.38 6.36
N GLN A 44 14.63 -16.44 6.28
CA GLN A 44 14.16 -17.19 7.42
C GLN A 44 15.28 -18.05 8.01
N SER A 45 16.08 -18.70 7.17
CA SER A 45 17.24 -19.49 7.63
C SER A 45 18.34 -18.66 8.31
N GLU A 46 18.37 -17.34 8.07
CA GLU A 46 19.29 -16.39 8.71
C GLU A 46 18.79 -15.83 10.06
N GLN A 47 17.56 -16.11 10.50
CA GLN A 47 17.01 -15.58 11.75
C GLN A 47 17.32 -16.51 12.94
N GLY A 48 17.67 -15.92 14.10
CA GLY A 48 17.87 -16.68 15.34
C GLY A 48 16.55 -17.14 15.98
N ALA A 49 16.61 -18.10 16.91
CA ALA A 49 15.44 -18.77 17.52
C ALA A 49 14.36 -17.84 18.15
N ALA A 50 14.70 -16.59 18.47
CA ALA A 50 13.78 -15.59 19.04
C ALA A 50 12.91 -14.85 17.99
N ASP A 51 13.18 -15.05 16.69
CA ASP A 51 12.41 -14.49 15.55
C ASP A 51 11.64 -15.57 14.78
N ALA A 52 11.44 -16.76 15.37
CA ALA A 52 10.84 -17.95 14.75
C ALA A 52 9.37 -17.85 14.29
N SER A 53 8.75 -16.66 14.38
CA SER A 53 7.41 -16.43 13.81
C SER A 53 7.53 -16.27 12.30
N LEU A 54 6.62 -16.90 11.54
CA LEU A 54 6.53 -16.74 10.09
C LEU A 54 6.46 -15.25 9.67
N LEU A 55 5.72 -14.45 10.43
CA LEU A 55 5.54 -13.03 10.15
C LEU A 55 6.73 -12.20 10.68
N GLY A 56 7.56 -12.78 11.55
CA GLY A 56 8.64 -12.11 12.26
C GLY A 56 8.15 -10.91 13.05
N ARG A 57 9.07 -10.01 13.40
CA ARG A 57 8.71 -8.68 13.94
C ARG A 57 8.45 -7.69 12.83
N GLU A 58 7.43 -6.85 13.02
CA GLU A 58 7.24 -5.67 12.19
C GLU A 58 8.43 -4.70 12.38
N PRO A 59 9.13 -4.31 11.30
CA PRO A 59 10.19 -3.31 11.41
C PRO A 59 9.66 -1.97 11.91
N LYS A 60 10.29 -1.42 12.95
CA LYS A 60 9.93 -0.11 13.50
C LYS A 60 10.07 0.98 12.43
N GLY A 61 9.05 1.83 12.30
CA GLY A 61 9.07 3.01 11.43
C GLY A 61 8.61 2.77 9.99
N LEU A 62 8.03 1.61 9.67
CA LEU A 62 7.33 1.44 8.40
C LEU A 62 6.00 2.21 8.41
N PRO A 63 5.61 2.84 7.29
CA PRO A 63 4.25 3.31 7.10
C PRO A 63 3.26 2.14 7.23
N ALA A 64 2.07 2.43 7.78
CA ALA A 64 1.08 1.40 8.09
C ALA A 64 0.64 0.56 6.87
N LEU A 65 0.47 1.19 5.70
CA LEU A 65 0.08 0.48 4.48
C LEU A 65 1.19 -0.45 3.98
N VAL A 66 2.45 -0.04 4.12
CA VAL A 66 3.62 -0.88 3.78
C VAL A 66 3.75 -2.05 4.75
N ALA A 67 3.49 -1.83 6.04
CA ALA A 67 3.49 -2.90 7.03
C ALA A 67 2.38 -3.93 6.76
N ALA A 68 1.15 -3.47 6.51
CA ALA A 68 0.01 -4.31 6.14
C ALA A 68 0.27 -5.12 4.87
N TYR A 69 0.84 -4.50 3.83
CA TYR A 69 1.19 -5.18 2.58
C TYR A 69 2.20 -6.31 2.84
N ARG A 70 3.28 -6.02 3.59
CA ARG A 70 4.35 -6.99 3.87
C ARG A 70 3.89 -8.16 4.73
N VAL A 71 3.03 -7.93 5.73
CA VAL A 71 2.53 -9.02 6.56
C VAL A 71 1.64 -9.97 5.74
N GLN A 72 0.84 -9.43 4.83
CA GLN A 72 0.01 -10.22 3.91
C GLN A 72 0.87 -10.96 2.86
N GLU A 73 1.92 -10.34 2.31
CA GLU A 73 2.87 -11.03 1.42
C GLU A 73 3.56 -12.22 2.09
N LYS A 74 3.97 -12.07 3.36
CA LYS A 74 4.58 -13.17 4.13
C LYS A 74 3.59 -14.30 4.38
N ALA A 75 2.33 -13.98 4.69
CA ALA A 75 1.29 -14.98 4.84
C ALA A 75 1.01 -15.70 3.51
N GLY A 76 0.93 -14.95 2.40
CA GLY A 76 0.73 -15.54 1.08
C GLY A 76 1.87 -16.44 0.62
N ALA A 77 3.11 -16.13 1.01
CA ALA A 77 4.29 -16.94 0.66
C ALA A 77 4.24 -18.39 1.19
N VAL A 78 3.43 -18.68 2.22
CA VAL A 78 3.20 -20.05 2.73
C VAL A 78 1.87 -20.65 2.29
N GLY A 79 1.19 -20.01 1.34
CA GLY A 79 -0.10 -20.46 0.82
C GLY A 79 -1.32 -19.97 1.61
N PHE A 80 -1.16 -19.05 2.57
CA PHE A 80 -2.29 -18.36 3.18
C PHE A 80 -2.70 -17.17 2.29
N ASP A 81 -3.25 -17.48 1.12
CA ASP A 81 -3.69 -16.49 0.15
C ASP A 81 -4.90 -16.95 -0.66
N TRP A 82 -5.62 -15.99 -1.23
CA TRP A 82 -6.69 -16.27 -2.19
C TRP A 82 -6.11 -16.63 -3.56
N PRO A 83 -6.78 -17.52 -4.32
CA PRO A 83 -6.32 -17.90 -5.65
C PRO A 83 -6.56 -16.80 -6.70
N THR A 84 -7.48 -15.87 -6.44
CA THR A 84 -7.86 -14.80 -7.37
C THR A 84 -8.26 -13.53 -6.61
N VAL A 85 -8.26 -12.40 -7.33
CA VAL A 85 -8.69 -11.09 -6.83
C VAL A 85 -10.15 -11.04 -6.33
N ALA A 86 -10.98 -12.03 -6.70
CA ALA A 86 -12.38 -12.07 -6.28
C ALA A 86 -12.54 -12.18 -4.75
N GLY A 87 -11.64 -12.92 -4.08
CA GLY A 87 -11.66 -13.07 -2.62
C GLY A 87 -11.39 -11.75 -1.88
N PRO A 88 -10.24 -11.09 -2.12
CA PRO A 88 -9.96 -9.77 -1.55
C PRO A 88 -11.05 -8.74 -1.84
N LEU A 89 -11.61 -8.73 -3.06
CA LEU A 89 -12.69 -7.82 -3.42
C LEU A 89 -13.98 -8.11 -2.64
N ALA A 90 -14.32 -9.38 -2.41
CA ALA A 90 -15.45 -9.76 -1.57
C ALA A 90 -15.23 -9.31 -0.11
N LYS A 91 -14.01 -9.50 0.41
CA LYS A 91 -13.66 -9.06 1.77
C LYS A 91 -13.81 -7.54 1.93
N VAL A 92 -13.37 -6.74 0.96
CA VAL A 92 -13.61 -5.28 1.00
C VAL A 92 -15.10 -4.93 1.11
N ARG A 93 -15.99 -5.67 0.43
CA ARG A 93 -17.45 -5.43 0.53
C ARG A 93 -18.01 -5.85 1.88
N GLU A 94 -17.50 -6.94 2.45
CA GLU A 94 -17.87 -7.43 3.79
C GLU A 94 -17.55 -6.38 4.85
N GLU A 95 -16.32 -5.85 4.85
CA GLU A 95 -15.88 -4.80 5.81
C GLU A 95 -16.69 -3.50 5.69
N ILE A 96 -17.14 -3.14 4.48
CA ILE A 96 -18.05 -2.00 4.29
C ILE A 96 -19.39 -2.27 4.98
N GLY A 97 -19.93 -3.48 4.85
CA GLY A 97 -21.16 -3.88 5.54
C GLY A 97 -21.02 -3.85 7.06
N GLU A 98 -19.89 -4.32 7.60
CA GLU A 98 -19.60 -4.26 9.03
C GLU A 98 -19.54 -2.80 9.54
N ILE A 99 -19.00 -1.86 8.76
CA ILE A 99 -19.05 -0.43 9.09
C ILE A 99 -20.49 0.11 9.07
N GLU A 100 -21.30 -0.25 8.07
CA GLU A 100 -22.70 0.18 7.99
C GLU A 100 -23.53 -0.31 9.19
N GLU A 101 -23.32 -1.56 9.60
CA GLU A 101 -23.90 -2.13 10.82
C GLU A 101 -23.37 -1.39 12.06
N ALA A 102 -22.07 -1.14 12.13
CA ALA A 102 -21.43 -0.45 13.24
C ALA A 102 -21.94 0.99 13.43
N VAL A 103 -22.23 1.70 12.34
CA VAL A 103 -22.75 3.08 12.38
C VAL A 103 -24.24 3.14 12.78
N SER A 104 -25.00 2.08 12.49
CA SER A 104 -26.46 2.06 12.69
C SER A 104 -26.93 1.55 14.06
N GLY A 105 -26.04 0.99 14.89
CA GLY A 105 -26.37 0.45 16.21
C GLY A 105 -25.38 0.82 17.33
N ASP A 106 -25.69 0.40 18.56
CA ASP A 106 -24.75 0.41 19.70
C ASP A 106 -23.77 -0.76 19.53
N THR A 107 -22.63 -0.52 18.90
CA THR A 107 -21.90 -1.61 18.24
C THR A 107 -20.62 -2.06 18.93
N THR A 108 -20.54 -3.39 19.03
CA THR A 108 -19.32 -4.16 19.23
C THR A 108 -19.16 -5.02 17.96
N PRO A 109 -18.03 -4.92 17.24
CA PRO A 109 -16.88 -4.08 17.53
C PRO A 109 -17.11 -2.57 17.31
N PRO A 110 -16.26 -1.70 17.88
CA PRO A 110 -16.35 -0.27 17.61
C PRO A 110 -16.07 0.03 16.14
N VAL A 111 -16.78 1.01 15.55
CA VAL A 111 -16.56 1.50 14.17
C VAL A 111 -15.08 1.72 13.83
N ALA A 112 -14.28 2.21 14.78
CA ALA A 112 -12.86 2.45 14.59
C ALA A 112 -12.07 1.17 14.25
N ARG A 113 -12.50 0.00 14.74
CA ARG A 113 -11.91 -1.29 14.40
C ARG A 113 -12.24 -1.64 12.94
N GLU A 114 -13.51 -1.53 12.55
CA GLU A 114 -13.95 -1.91 11.21
C GLU A 114 -13.34 -1.02 10.13
N VAL A 115 -13.08 0.26 10.44
CA VAL A 115 -12.27 1.12 9.58
C VAL A 115 -10.84 0.56 9.38
N GLY A 116 -10.24 0.01 10.43
CA GLY A 116 -8.93 -0.64 10.36
C GLY A 116 -8.94 -1.91 9.51
N ASP A 117 -9.96 -2.76 9.71
CA ASP A 117 -10.11 -4.02 8.98
C ASP A 117 -10.45 -3.77 7.49
N LEU A 118 -11.26 -2.75 7.17
CA LEU A 118 -11.46 -2.24 5.82
C LEU A 118 -10.15 -1.78 5.16
N LEU A 119 -9.34 -0.97 5.85
CA LEU A 119 -8.05 -0.51 5.32
C LEU A 119 -7.11 -1.69 5.05
N PHE A 120 -7.10 -2.69 5.94
CA PHE A 120 -6.31 -3.90 5.78
C PHE A 120 -6.79 -4.74 4.57
N ALA A 121 -8.11 -4.88 4.38
CA ALA A 121 -8.71 -5.56 3.24
C ALA A 121 -8.40 -4.84 1.91
N VAL A 122 -8.44 -3.50 1.89
CA VAL A 122 -8.07 -2.69 0.71
C VAL A 122 -6.59 -2.88 0.36
N VAL A 123 -5.69 -2.93 1.35
CA VAL A 123 -4.27 -3.24 1.11
C VAL A 123 -4.09 -4.63 0.49
N ASN A 124 -4.86 -5.62 0.94
CA ASN A 124 -4.82 -6.96 0.39
C ASN A 124 -5.32 -7.02 -1.05
N LEU A 125 -6.38 -6.26 -1.36
CA LEU A 125 -6.85 -6.09 -2.73
C LEU A 125 -5.78 -5.42 -3.60
N ALA A 126 -5.13 -4.36 -3.12
CA ALA A 126 -4.05 -3.70 -3.84
C ALA A 126 -2.88 -4.66 -4.14
N ARG A 127 -2.49 -5.49 -3.16
CA ARG A 127 -1.47 -6.54 -3.33
C ARG A 127 -1.83 -7.53 -4.43
N HIS A 128 -3.08 -8.02 -4.46
CA HIS A 128 -3.57 -8.90 -5.53
C HIS A 128 -3.61 -8.23 -6.91
N LEU A 129 -3.73 -6.91 -6.95
CA LEU A 129 -3.68 -6.12 -8.19
C LEU A 129 -2.26 -5.70 -8.60
N GLY A 130 -1.23 -6.03 -7.80
CA GLY A 130 0.15 -5.58 -8.04
C GLY A 130 0.34 -4.07 -7.88
N VAL A 131 -0.49 -3.42 -7.06
CA VAL A 131 -0.47 -1.98 -6.81
C VAL A 131 0.18 -1.70 -5.45
N ASP A 132 1.07 -0.71 -5.40
CA ASP A 132 1.62 -0.18 -4.14
C ASP A 132 0.62 0.78 -3.49
N PRO A 133 -0.07 0.38 -2.39
CA PRO A 133 -1.11 1.20 -1.78
C PRO A 133 -0.57 2.50 -1.15
N GLU A 134 0.66 2.47 -0.62
CA GLU A 134 1.29 3.64 0.01
C GLU A 134 1.63 4.69 -1.05
N ARG A 135 2.17 4.26 -2.19
CA ARG A 135 2.45 5.14 -3.32
C ARG A 135 1.16 5.75 -3.89
N GLU A 136 0.13 4.93 -4.12
CA GLU A 136 -1.09 5.40 -4.76
C GLU A 136 -1.95 6.28 -3.85
N LEU A 137 -1.95 6.02 -2.53
CA LEU A 137 -2.60 6.92 -1.57
C LEU A 137 -1.91 8.29 -1.56
N ARG A 138 -0.57 8.33 -1.55
CA ARG A 138 0.19 9.58 -1.65
C ARG A 138 -0.13 10.33 -2.93
N ALA A 139 -0.20 9.64 -4.07
CA ALA A 139 -0.58 10.23 -5.34
C ALA A 139 -2.02 10.78 -5.32
N ALA A 140 -2.96 10.07 -4.68
CA ALA A 140 -4.33 10.55 -4.49
C ALA A 140 -4.38 11.83 -3.65
N SER A 141 -3.64 11.90 -2.55
CA SER A 141 -3.53 13.12 -1.73
C SER A 141 -2.94 14.30 -2.51
N HIS A 142 -1.93 14.06 -3.36
CA HIS A 142 -1.39 15.11 -4.23
C HIS A 142 -2.42 15.61 -5.25
N ARG A 143 -3.20 14.72 -5.87
CA ARG A 143 -4.30 15.11 -6.78
C ARG A 143 -5.35 15.94 -6.04
N PHE A 144 -5.73 15.53 -4.83
CA PHE A 144 -6.67 16.28 -4.00
C PHE A 144 -6.15 17.69 -3.73
N ARG A 145 -4.91 17.83 -3.26
CA ARG A 145 -4.28 19.14 -2.99
C ARG A 145 -4.23 20.03 -4.22
N GLY A 146 -3.84 19.46 -5.37
CA GLY A 146 -3.81 20.21 -6.64
C GLY A 146 -5.18 20.74 -7.04
N ARG A 147 -6.23 19.92 -6.89
CA ARG A 147 -7.62 20.33 -7.16
C ARG A 147 -8.11 21.39 -6.18
N PHE A 148 -7.81 21.23 -4.89
CA PHE A 148 -8.22 22.19 -3.88
C PHE A 148 -7.52 23.56 -4.06
N HIS A 149 -6.22 23.58 -4.37
CA HIS A 149 -5.53 24.82 -4.72
C HIS A 149 -6.13 25.50 -5.97
N HIS A 150 -6.66 24.73 -6.93
CA HIS A 150 -7.39 25.31 -8.06
C HIS A 150 -8.66 26.02 -7.58
N ILE A 151 -9.45 25.39 -6.70
CA ILE A 151 -10.63 26.01 -6.09
C ILE A 151 -10.25 27.32 -5.40
N GLU A 152 -9.25 27.29 -4.52
CA GLU A 152 -8.78 28.46 -3.78
C GLU A 152 -8.39 29.61 -4.72
N ARG A 153 -7.64 29.33 -5.77
CA ARG A 153 -7.24 30.35 -6.75
C ARG A 153 -8.44 30.96 -7.46
N ARG A 154 -9.40 30.14 -7.89
CA ARG A 154 -10.58 30.62 -8.64
C ARG A 154 -11.56 31.40 -7.77
N LEU A 155 -11.67 31.06 -6.49
CA LEU A 155 -12.44 31.86 -5.53
C LEU A 155 -11.72 33.19 -5.24
N ALA A 156 -10.39 33.17 -5.07
CA ALA A 156 -9.62 34.38 -4.86
C ALA A 156 -9.73 35.37 -6.04
N GLU A 157 -9.71 34.88 -7.28
CA GLU A 157 -9.97 35.69 -8.48
C GLU A 157 -11.35 36.37 -8.47
N ARG A 158 -12.33 35.78 -7.76
CA ARG A 158 -13.69 36.31 -7.58
C ARG A 158 -13.85 37.13 -6.30
N GLY A 159 -12.77 37.33 -5.54
CA GLY A 159 -12.80 38.04 -4.26
C GLY A 159 -13.47 37.27 -3.13
N SER A 160 -13.56 35.94 -3.22
CA SER A 160 -14.11 35.06 -2.18
C SER A 160 -13.09 34.02 -1.71
N THR A 161 -13.44 33.30 -0.63
CA THR A 161 -12.63 32.21 -0.06
C THR A 161 -13.48 30.94 0.06
N PRO A 162 -12.88 29.74 0.22
CA PRO A 162 -13.64 28.51 0.42
C PRO A 162 -14.63 28.60 1.59
N ALA A 163 -14.25 29.28 2.68
CA ALA A 163 -15.11 29.46 3.86
C ALA A 163 -16.33 30.40 3.61
N GLN A 164 -16.30 31.18 2.54
CA GLN A 164 -17.36 32.10 2.13
C GLN A 164 -18.18 31.56 0.94
N SER A 165 -17.84 30.37 0.45
CA SER A 165 -18.47 29.75 -0.71
C SER A 165 -19.33 28.55 -0.32
N THR A 166 -20.29 28.21 -1.17
CA THR A 166 -21.12 27.02 -0.97
C THR A 166 -20.40 25.77 -1.45
N LEU A 167 -20.88 24.61 -1.01
CA LEU A 167 -20.35 23.33 -1.49
C LEU A 167 -20.57 23.18 -2.99
N GLU A 168 -21.72 23.61 -3.52
CA GLU A 168 -22.04 23.57 -4.94
C GLU A 168 -21.06 24.43 -5.77
N GLU A 169 -20.67 25.60 -5.27
CA GLU A 169 -19.67 26.44 -5.92
C GLU A 169 -18.29 25.77 -5.95
N MET A 170 -17.88 25.18 -4.83
CA MET A 170 -16.62 24.45 -4.72
C MET A 170 -16.61 23.18 -5.58
N ASP A 171 -17.72 22.46 -5.66
CA ASP A 171 -17.88 21.27 -6.50
C ASP A 171 -17.80 21.61 -7.99
N ALA A 172 -18.40 22.72 -8.43
CA ALA A 172 -18.27 23.17 -9.81
C ALA A 172 -16.80 23.46 -10.19
N LEU A 173 -16.07 24.12 -9.29
CA LEU A 173 -14.63 24.38 -9.45
C LEU A 173 -13.78 23.10 -9.33
N TRP A 174 -14.23 22.13 -8.54
CA TRP A 174 -13.59 20.82 -8.41
C TRP A 174 -13.66 20.03 -9.72
N GLU A 175 -14.84 19.98 -10.36
CA GLU A 175 -15.01 19.33 -11.65
C GLU A 175 -14.21 20.03 -12.76
N GLU A 176 -14.13 21.36 -12.73
CA GLU A 176 -13.22 22.11 -13.60
C GLU A 176 -11.75 21.69 -13.41
N ALA A 177 -11.30 21.60 -12.15
CA ALA A 177 -9.95 21.17 -11.83
C ALA A 177 -9.66 19.73 -12.30
N LYS A 178 -10.66 18.83 -12.28
CA LYS A 178 -10.54 17.47 -12.82
C LYS A 178 -10.34 17.47 -14.33
N ALA A 179 -11.08 18.30 -15.06
CA ALA A 179 -10.98 18.39 -16.52
C ALA A 179 -9.60 18.91 -16.98
N ALA A 180 -8.99 19.82 -16.22
CA ALA A 180 -7.68 20.40 -16.55
C ALA A 180 -6.48 19.44 -16.36
N VAL A 181 -6.65 18.30 -15.69
CA VAL A 181 -5.56 17.37 -15.27
C VAL A 181 -5.66 16.00 -15.94
N LEU A 182 -6.50 15.80 -16.97
CA LEU A 182 -6.55 14.52 -17.70
C LEU A 182 -5.18 14.20 -18.35
N PRO A 183 -4.53 13.06 -18.01
CA PRO A 183 -3.42 12.58 -18.82
C PRO A 183 -3.94 12.04 -20.16
N PRO A 184 -3.16 12.12 -21.26
CA PRO A 184 -3.52 11.50 -22.52
C PRO A 184 -3.77 10.00 -22.33
N THR A 185 -4.91 9.53 -22.82
CA THR A 185 -5.33 8.14 -22.79
C THR A 185 -4.37 7.26 -23.59
N SER A 186 -3.64 6.37 -22.93
CA SER A 186 -3.27 5.03 -23.44
C SER A 186 -2.45 4.28 -22.37
N LEU A 187 -2.98 3.16 -21.91
CA LEU A 187 -2.14 2.13 -21.31
C LEU A 187 -1.25 1.54 -22.42
N PRO A 188 0.03 1.22 -22.17
CA PRO A 188 0.78 0.40 -23.09
C PRO A 188 0.12 -0.97 -23.18
N GLU A 189 -0.16 -1.43 -24.41
CA GLU A 189 -0.48 -2.83 -24.67
C GLU A 189 0.67 -3.70 -24.12
N LYS A 190 0.32 -4.71 -23.31
CA LYS A 190 1.29 -5.71 -22.90
C LYS A 190 1.72 -6.54 -24.11
N PRO A 191 3.00 -6.94 -24.21
CA PRO A 191 3.50 -7.80 -25.28
C PRO A 191 2.87 -9.21 -25.24
#